data_AF-A0A525L025-F1
#
_entry.id   AF-A0A525L025-F1
#
_cell.length_a   1.000
_cell.length_b   1.000
_cell.length_c   1.000
_cell.angle_alpha   90.00
_cell.angle_beta   90.00
_cell.angle_gamma   90.00
#
_symmetry.space_group_name_H-M   'P 1'
#
loop_
_entity.id
_entity.type
_entity.pdbx_description
1 polymer ?
#
loop_
_entity_poly.entity_id
_entity_poly.type
_entity_poly.pdbx_seq_one_letter_code
_entity_poly.pdbx_strand_id
1 'polypeptide(L)'
;MTEAVALASRTRVEDAILASFAAAERRETPYVNWRVGNVLPEETAKALAQLPFAAVDVHGVSGKRELHNDQRSYFAGEVLDAYPAAREVAEAFQSRRVIEAITANTGAKLEGCYLRVEYAVDVSGFWLQPHTDLGVKTYTMLYYLGDEGQADLGTDLYADHETWAERAPFTWNTAFIFVPSDNTWHGFEPRKIKTPRRSVIINYVTDEWRAREQLAFPNDPIRL
;
A
#
# COMPACT_ATOMS: atom_id res chain seq x y z
N MET A 1 -3.17 -11.52 24.62
CA MET A 1 -4.48 -11.25 23.98
C MET A 1 -5.17 -12.60 23.79
N THR A 2 -6.48 -12.73 24.07
CA THR A 2 -7.20 -14.00 23.82
C THR A 2 -7.56 -14.11 22.34
N GLU A 3 -7.73 -15.34 21.82
CA GLU A 3 -8.12 -15.56 20.41
C GLU A 3 -9.42 -14.84 20.03
N ALA A 4 -10.38 -14.77 20.93
CA ALA A 4 -11.64 -14.05 20.72
C ALA A 4 -11.43 -12.52 20.53
N VAL A 5 -10.48 -11.93 21.26
CA VAL A 5 -10.15 -10.50 21.11
C VAL A 5 -9.42 -10.24 19.81
N ALA A 6 -8.51 -11.14 19.41
CA ALA A 6 -7.81 -11.06 18.12
C ALA A 6 -8.81 -11.14 16.95
N LEU A 7 -9.74 -12.10 17.01
CA LEU A 7 -10.79 -12.26 16.01
C LEU A 7 -11.70 -11.03 15.92
N ALA A 8 -12.18 -10.52 17.06
CA ALA A 8 -13.00 -9.32 17.09
C ALA A 8 -12.25 -8.08 16.56
N SER A 9 -10.94 -7.98 16.81
CA SER A 9 -10.11 -6.91 16.25
C SER A 9 -10.01 -7.02 14.74
N ARG A 10 -9.70 -8.21 14.21
CA ARG A 10 -9.62 -8.47 12.76
C ARG A 10 -10.94 -8.17 12.06
N THR A 11 -12.08 -8.62 12.61
CA THR A 11 -13.39 -8.35 12.03
C THR A 11 -13.65 -6.84 11.90
N ARG A 12 -13.26 -6.03 12.89
CA ARG A 12 -13.39 -4.56 12.80
C ARG A 12 -12.52 -3.96 11.69
N VAL A 13 -11.32 -4.49 11.48
CA VAL A 13 -10.43 -4.04 10.40
C VAL A 13 -11.03 -4.41 9.04
N GLU A 14 -11.50 -5.66 8.88
CA GLU A 14 -12.20 -6.11 7.67
C GLU A 14 -13.42 -5.21 7.37
N ASP A 15 -14.28 -4.97 8.37
CA ASP A 15 -15.50 -4.18 8.20
C ASP A 15 -15.20 -2.72 7.79
N ALA A 16 -14.14 -2.12 8.35
CA ALA A 16 -13.69 -0.78 7.94
C ALA A 16 -13.20 -0.76 6.49
N ILE A 17 -12.40 -1.73 6.08
CA ILE A 17 -11.91 -1.86 4.69
C ILE A 17 -13.09 -2.00 3.73
N LEU A 18 -14.05 -2.88 4.05
CA LEU A 18 -15.24 -3.11 3.24
C LEU A 18 -16.09 -1.84 3.09
N ALA A 19 -16.31 -1.11 4.19
CA ALA A 19 -17.04 0.16 4.17
C ALA A 19 -16.30 1.22 3.33
N SER A 20 -14.98 1.31 3.47
CA SER A 20 -14.13 2.21 2.70
C SER A 20 -14.18 1.92 1.21
N PHE A 21 -14.16 0.64 0.83
CA PHE A 21 -14.23 0.21 -0.57
C PHE A 21 -15.61 0.43 -1.18
N ALA A 22 -16.68 0.22 -0.41
CA ALA A 22 -18.05 0.52 -0.85
C ALA A 22 -18.25 2.03 -1.12
N ALA A 23 -17.48 2.89 -0.45
CA ALA A 23 -17.50 4.34 -0.63
C ALA A 23 -16.43 4.86 -1.61
N ALA A 24 -15.77 3.97 -2.36
CA ALA A 24 -14.66 4.33 -3.23
C ALA A 24 -15.09 5.30 -4.36
N GLU A 25 -14.32 6.37 -4.54
CA GLU A 25 -14.43 7.23 -5.71
C GLU A 25 -13.63 6.62 -6.86
N ARG A 26 -14.32 6.12 -7.89
CA ARG A 26 -13.69 5.65 -9.12
C ARG A 26 -13.45 6.82 -10.07
N ARG A 27 -12.23 6.91 -10.61
CA ARG A 27 -11.78 7.94 -11.54
C ARG A 27 -11.24 7.30 -12.81
N GLU A 28 -11.46 7.94 -13.96
CA GLU A 28 -11.07 7.42 -15.28
C GLU A 28 -9.77 8.04 -15.82
N THR A 29 -9.45 9.25 -15.38
CA THR A 29 -8.32 10.05 -15.88
C THR A 29 -7.29 10.23 -14.76
N PRO A 30 -5.98 10.10 -15.04
CA PRO A 30 -5.35 9.77 -16.34
C PRO A 30 -5.50 8.30 -16.75
N TYR A 31 -5.87 7.43 -15.82
CA TYR A 31 -6.25 6.03 -16.05
C TYR A 31 -7.19 5.59 -14.92
N VAL A 32 -7.80 4.41 -15.07
CA VAL A 32 -8.74 3.88 -14.07
C VAL A 32 -8.06 3.74 -12.72
N ASN A 33 -8.57 4.44 -11.72
CA ASN A 33 -8.10 4.36 -10.35
C ASN A 33 -9.21 4.62 -9.33
N TRP A 34 -8.93 4.34 -8.07
CA TRP A 34 -9.86 4.57 -6.96
C TRP A 34 -9.21 5.37 -5.85
N ARG A 35 -10.01 6.28 -5.26
CA ARG A 35 -9.69 7.01 -4.02
C ARG A 35 -10.60 6.51 -2.92
N VAL A 36 -10.01 6.12 -1.80
CA VAL A 36 -10.74 5.64 -0.63
C VAL A 36 -10.28 6.38 0.62
N GLY A 37 -11.17 6.51 1.60
CA GLY A 37 -10.89 7.14 2.88
C GLY A 37 -11.45 6.31 4.03
N ASN A 38 -10.99 6.58 5.25
CA ASN A 38 -11.35 5.83 6.45
C ASN A 38 -11.10 4.32 6.29
N VAL A 39 -9.96 3.95 5.70
CA VAL A 39 -9.64 2.57 5.31
C VAL A 39 -9.55 1.65 6.51
N LEU A 40 -8.90 2.10 7.58
CA LEU A 40 -8.67 1.32 8.79
C LEU A 40 -9.41 1.96 9.98
N PRO A 41 -9.73 1.18 11.03
CA PRO A 41 -10.10 1.75 12.32
C PRO A 41 -9.01 2.72 12.80
N GLU A 42 -9.42 3.83 13.41
CA GLU A 42 -8.51 4.93 13.79
C GLU A 42 -7.34 4.45 14.67
N GLU A 43 -7.61 3.54 15.61
CA GLU A 43 -6.58 2.97 16.50
C GLU A 43 -5.55 2.13 15.72
N THR A 44 -6.00 1.38 14.70
CA THR A 44 -5.10 0.61 13.83
C THR A 44 -4.25 1.56 12.98
N ALA A 45 -4.84 2.60 12.39
CA ALA A 45 -4.10 3.61 11.63
C ALA A 45 -3.03 4.32 12.48
N LYS A 46 -3.36 4.72 13.71
CA LYS A 46 -2.42 5.30 14.67
C LYS A 46 -1.30 4.35 15.04
N ALA A 47 -1.61 3.08 15.31
CA ALA A 47 -0.62 2.07 15.63
C ALA A 47 0.37 1.87 14.46
N LEU A 48 -0.12 1.87 13.21
CA LEU A 48 0.75 1.81 12.03
C LEU A 48 1.63 3.06 11.89
N ALA A 49 1.10 4.26 12.16
CA ALA A 49 1.89 5.50 12.09
C ALA A 49 3.01 5.57 13.13
N GLN A 50 2.90 4.80 14.22
CA GLN A 50 3.87 4.74 15.32
C GLN A 50 4.87 3.58 15.20
N LEU A 51 4.81 2.78 14.13
CA LEU A 51 5.78 1.69 13.93
C LEU A 51 7.21 2.27 13.87
N PRO A 52 8.19 1.65 14.57
CA PRO A 52 9.52 2.21 14.77
C PRO A 52 10.46 1.97 13.57
N PHE A 53 9.91 1.91 12.36
CA PHE A 53 10.70 1.71 11.15
C PHE A 53 11.37 3.01 10.72
N ALA A 54 12.66 2.92 10.40
CA ALA A 54 13.46 4.05 9.97
C ALA A 54 13.32 4.26 8.45
N ALA A 55 13.58 5.50 8.02
CA ALA A 55 13.74 5.79 6.61
C ALA A 55 15.01 5.11 6.07
N VAL A 56 14.91 4.63 4.84
CA VAL A 56 16.06 4.13 4.08
C VAL A 56 16.86 5.34 3.60
N ASP A 57 18.15 5.40 3.95
CA ASP A 57 19.03 6.47 3.45
C ASP A 57 19.31 6.23 1.96
N VAL A 58 18.77 7.10 1.11
CA VAL A 58 18.95 7.02 -0.34
C VAL A 58 20.32 7.55 -0.79
N HIS A 59 21.18 8.04 0.11
CA HIS A 59 22.55 8.51 -0.15
C HIS A 59 22.71 9.40 -1.41
N GLY A 60 21.67 10.19 -1.74
CA GLY A 60 21.63 11.04 -2.94
C GLY A 60 21.29 10.32 -4.26
N VAL A 61 21.14 9.00 -4.27
CA VAL A 61 20.68 8.18 -5.40
C VAL A 61 19.22 7.81 -5.19
N SER A 62 18.33 8.77 -5.45
CA SER A 62 16.89 8.52 -5.53
C SER A 62 16.47 8.43 -7.00
N GLY A 63 15.33 7.80 -7.31
CA GLY A 63 14.84 7.67 -8.69
C GLY A 63 14.55 6.25 -9.19
N LYS A 64 15.11 5.20 -8.60
CA LYS A 64 14.71 3.80 -8.86
C LYS A 64 14.53 3.04 -7.55
N ARG A 65 13.34 2.46 -7.35
CA ARG A 65 13.00 1.71 -6.13
C ARG A 65 13.93 0.52 -5.86
N GLU A 66 14.50 -0.08 -6.90
CA GLU A 66 15.27 -1.33 -6.82
C GLU A 66 16.62 -1.25 -6.09
N LEU A 67 17.17 -0.04 -5.89
CA LEU A 67 18.54 0.13 -5.38
C LEU A 67 18.70 -0.10 -3.87
N HIS A 68 17.60 -0.18 -3.11
CA HIS A 68 17.63 -0.32 -1.64
C HIS A 68 16.58 -1.31 -1.10
N ASN A 69 16.30 -2.38 -1.86
CA ASN A 69 15.22 -3.31 -1.51
C ASN A 69 15.44 -4.08 -0.20
N ASP A 70 16.71 -4.28 0.19
CA ASP A 70 17.16 -4.99 1.40
C ASP A 70 16.97 -4.18 2.69
N GLN A 71 16.80 -2.86 2.58
CA GLN A 71 16.60 -1.96 3.73
C GLN A 71 15.12 -1.62 3.97
N ARG A 72 14.21 -2.18 3.16
CA ARG A 72 12.77 -1.93 3.26
C ARG A 72 12.14 -2.77 4.36
N SER A 73 11.12 -2.19 4.98
CA SER A 73 10.32 -2.88 5.98
C SER A 73 9.09 -3.52 5.33
N TYR A 74 8.83 -4.78 5.66
CA TYR A 74 7.70 -5.55 5.15
C TYR A 74 6.89 -6.12 6.30
N PHE A 75 5.57 -6.22 6.16
CA PHE A 75 4.75 -6.99 7.10
C PHE A 75 4.90 -8.48 6.77
N ALA A 76 6.04 -9.06 7.13
CA ALA A 76 6.42 -10.43 6.87
C ALA A 76 7.30 -10.96 8.02
N GLY A 77 7.32 -12.28 8.22
CA GLY A 77 8.15 -12.94 9.23
C GLY A 77 8.00 -12.31 10.63
N GLU A 78 9.12 -12.01 11.28
CA GLU A 78 9.18 -11.48 12.65
C GLU A 78 8.41 -10.16 12.83
N VAL A 79 8.19 -9.37 11.77
CA VAL A 79 7.38 -8.13 11.86
C VAL A 79 5.94 -8.46 12.22
N LEU A 80 5.38 -9.53 11.67
CA LEU A 80 4.01 -9.95 11.99
C LEU A 80 3.89 -10.47 13.42
N ASP A 81 4.98 -11.01 13.98
CA ASP A 81 5.03 -11.48 15.37
C ASP A 81 5.21 -10.33 16.36
N ALA A 82 6.04 -9.34 16.00
CA ALA A 82 6.39 -8.22 16.86
C ALA A 82 5.30 -7.13 16.91
N TYR A 83 4.54 -6.93 15.83
CA TYR A 83 3.63 -5.79 15.70
C TYR A 83 2.19 -6.23 15.40
N PRO A 84 1.30 -6.25 16.41
CA PRO A 84 -0.09 -6.69 16.25
C PRO A 84 -0.85 -5.96 15.14
N ALA A 85 -0.67 -4.64 15.00
CA ALA A 85 -1.34 -3.87 13.94
C ALA A 85 -0.90 -4.29 12.52
N ALA A 86 0.37 -4.65 12.33
CA ALA A 86 0.87 -5.17 11.05
C ALA A 86 0.23 -6.52 10.72
N ARG A 87 0.12 -7.40 11.72
CA ARG A 87 -0.56 -8.70 11.60
C ARG A 87 -2.04 -8.56 11.30
N GLU A 88 -2.76 -7.72 12.04
CA GLU A 88 -4.20 -7.49 11.84
C GLU A 88 -4.48 -7.02 10.41
N VAL A 89 -3.68 -6.08 9.90
CA VAL A 89 -3.79 -5.57 8.53
C VAL A 89 -3.47 -6.65 7.51
N ALA A 90 -2.37 -7.39 7.69
CA ALA A 90 -2.00 -8.47 6.78
C ALA A 90 -3.08 -9.57 6.73
N GLU A 91 -3.59 -10.00 7.87
CA GLU A 91 -4.66 -11.01 7.94
C GLU A 91 -5.98 -10.50 7.35
N ALA A 92 -6.33 -9.23 7.56
CA ALA A 92 -7.53 -8.64 6.96
C ALA A 92 -7.41 -8.60 5.43
N PHE A 93 -6.29 -8.16 4.88
CA PHE A 93 -6.06 -8.19 3.43
C PHE A 93 -5.96 -9.62 2.87
N GLN A 94 -5.50 -10.60 3.64
CA GLN A 94 -5.54 -12.02 3.24
C GLN A 94 -6.95 -12.64 3.33
N SER A 95 -7.89 -12.00 4.03
CA SER A 95 -9.22 -12.56 4.27
C SER A 95 -10.06 -12.64 2.99
N ARG A 96 -10.79 -13.74 2.81
CA ARG A 96 -11.70 -13.95 1.68
C ARG A 96 -12.66 -12.76 1.45
N ARG A 97 -13.23 -12.20 2.52
CA ARG A 97 -14.16 -11.06 2.44
C ARG A 97 -13.52 -9.85 1.76
N VAL A 98 -12.29 -9.50 2.16
CA VAL A 98 -11.56 -8.36 1.59
C VAL A 98 -11.08 -8.68 0.16
N ILE A 99 -10.59 -9.90 -0.11
CA ILE A 99 -10.21 -10.31 -1.48
C ILE A 99 -11.39 -10.24 -2.45
N GLU A 100 -12.56 -10.75 -2.07
CA GLU A 100 -13.78 -10.69 -2.88
C GLU A 100 -14.18 -9.24 -3.14
N ALA A 101 -14.10 -8.36 -2.13
CA ALA A 101 -14.37 -6.94 -2.30
C ALA A 101 -13.37 -6.23 -3.22
N ILE A 102 -12.06 -6.52 -3.10
CA ILE A 102 -11.04 -5.99 -4.02
C ILE A 102 -11.36 -6.41 -5.46
N THR A 103 -11.62 -7.70 -5.67
CA THR A 103 -11.91 -8.28 -6.98
C THR A 103 -13.16 -7.65 -7.59
N ALA A 104 -14.23 -7.50 -6.81
CA ALA A 104 -15.48 -6.91 -7.27
C ALA A 104 -15.35 -5.42 -7.62
N ASN A 105 -14.59 -4.65 -6.85
CA ASN A 105 -14.44 -3.20 -7.09
C ASN A 105 -13.47 -2.86 -8.23
N THR A 106 -12.42 -3.67 -8.40
CA THR A 106 -11.29 -3.32 -9.28
C THR A 106 -11.15 -4.22 -10.50
N GLY A 107 -11.74 -5.42 -10.48
CA GLY A 107 -11.50 -6.45 -11.49
C GLY A 107 -10.12 -7.11 -11.41
N ALA A 108 -9.33 -6.84 -10.36
CA ALA A 108 -8.02 -7.46 -10.17
C ALA A 108 -8.13 -9.00 -10.08
N LYS A 109 -7.18 -9.69 -10.72
CA LYS A 109 -7.11 -11.16 -10.69
C LYS A 109 -6.21 -11.58 -9.54
N LEU A 110 -6.83 -12.00 -8.43
CA LEU A 110 -6.10 -12.28 -7.18
C LEU A 110 -5.91 -13.78 -6.89
N GLU A 111 -6.68 -14.68 -7.52
CA GLU A 111 -6.51 -16.13 -7.33
C GLU A 111 -5.07 -16.56 -7.61
N GLY A 112 -4.48 -17.33 -6.69
CA GLY A 112 -3.10 -17.79 -6.79
C GLY A 112 -2.02 -16.71 -6.57
N CYS A 113 -2.40 -15.45 -6.33
CA CYS A 113 -1.46 -14.38 -5.97
C CYS A 113 -1.08 -14.47 -4.49
N TYR A 114 -0.10 -13.66 -4.09
CA TYR A 114 0.41 -13.55 -2.72
C TYR A 114 0.33 -12.10 -2.25
N LEU A 115 -0.01 -11.94 -0.97
CA LEU A 115 -0.04 -10.63 -0.33
C LEU A 115 1.38 -10.15 0.00
N ARG A 116 1.74 -8.98 -0.53
CA ARG A 116 2.97 -8.24 -0.20
C ARG A 116 2.59 -6.89 0.41
N VAL A 117 3.09 -6.60 1.61
CA VAL A 117 2.80 -5.34 2.30
C VAL A 117 4.12 -4.69 2.70
N GLU A 118 4.44 -3.57 2.05
CA GLU A 118 5.63 -2.76 2.31
C GLU A 118 5.27 -1.56 3.19
N TYR A 119 6.03 -1.33 4.25
CA TYR A 119 5.97 -0.11 5.04
C TYR A 119 7.08 0.84 4.59
N ALA A 120 6.70 1.96 3.99
CA ALA A 120 7.62 2.95 3.46
C ALA A 120 7.68 4.20 4.36
N VAL A 121 8.90 4.64 4.64
CA VAL A 121 9.20 5.88 5.34
C VAL A 121 10.12 6.71 4.46
N ASP A 122 9.57 7.77 3.87
CA ASP A 122 10.33 8.66 2.99
C ASP A 122 10.70 9.95 3.73
N VAL A 123 11.90 10.45 3.50
CA VAL A 123 12.43 11.69 4.11
C VAL A 123 12.86 12.68 3.03
N SER A 124 13.23 13.89 3.45
CA SER A 124 13.65 14.96 2.53
C SER A 124 14.72 14.47 1.56
N GLY A 125 14.52 14.77 0.26
CA GLY A 125 15.39 14.32 -0.82
C GLY A 125 14.91 13.07 -1.55
N PHE A 126 13.92 12.34 -1.01
CA PHE A 126 13.28 11.22 -1.72
C PHE A 126 12.51 11.70 -2.95
N TRP A 127 12.69 10.99 -4.07
CA TRP A 127 11.87 11.10 -5.26
C TRP A 127 11.81 9.79 -6.04
N LEU A 128 10.82 9.66 -6.91
CA LEU A 128 10.63 8.47 -7.73
C LEU A 128 10.19 8.86 -9.13
N GLN A 129 10.99 8.47 -10.13
CA GLN A 129 10.68 8.75 -11.52
C GLN A 129 9.33 8.12 -11.93
N PRO A 130 8.65 8.70 -12.93
CA PRO A 130 7.47 8.08 -13.53
C PRO A 130 7.77 6.64 -13.97
N HIS A 131 6.94 5.69 -13.56
CA HIS A 131 7.07 4.29 -13.91
C HIS A 131 5.69 3.62 -13.92
N THR A 132 5.61 2.46 -14.57
CA THR A 132 4.54 1.49 -14.36
C THR A 132 5.02 0.38 -13.45
N ASP A 133 4.07 -0.30 -12.81
CA ASP A 133 4.38 -1.43 -11.94
C ASP A 133 4.83 -2.66 -12.75
N LEU A 134 5.71 -3.49 -12.16
CA LEU A 134 6.16 -4.75 -12.78
C LEU A 134 4.97 -5.65 -13.09
N GLY A 135 5.00 -6.37 -14.22
CA GLY A 135 3.92 -7.26 -14.67
C GLY A 135 3.56 -8.41 -13.71
N VAL A 136 4.36 -8.63 -12.67
CA VAL A 136 4.09 -9.60 -11.59
C VAL A 136 3.16 -9.04 -10.51
N LYS A 137 2.82 -7.75 -10.50
CA LYS A 137 1.84 -7.14 -9.59
C LYS A 137 0.47 -7.11 -10.27
N THR A 138 -0.55 -7.66 -9.60
CA THR A 138 -1.93 -7.71 -10.13
C THR A 138 -2.86 -6.68 -9.50
N TYR A 139 -2.39 -5.99 -8.45
CA TYR A 139 -3.11 -4.94 -7.74
C TYR A 139 -2.12 -4.10 -6.93
N THR A 140 -2.36 -2.80 -6.84
CA THR A 140 -1.58 -1.87 -6.01
C THR A 140 -2.49 -0.90 -5.26
N MET A 141 -2.25 -0.79 -3.96
CA MET A 141 -2.85 0.20 -3.08
C MET A 141 -1.75 0.92 -2.31
N LEU A 142 -1.72 2.25 -2.41
CA LEU A 142 -0.88 3.11 -1.61
C LEU A 142 -1.74 3.74 -0.51
N TYR A 143 -1.61 3.20 0.70
CA TYR A 143 -2.28 3.68 1.90
C TYR A 143 -1.45 4.76 2.60
N TYR A 144 -2.07 5.89 2.90
CA TYR A 144 -1.44 7.11 3.37
C TYR A 144 -1.71 7.35 4.85
N LEU A 145 -0.64 7.58 5.61
CA LEU A 145 -0.66 8.03 7.01
C LEU A 145 -0.19 9.49 7.04
N GLY A 146 -0.81 10.33 6.21
CA GLY A 146 -0.42 11.72 6.03
C GLY A 146 -0.82 12.61 7.20
N ASP A 147 0.17 13.28 7.78
CA ASP A 147 -0.04 14.28 8.83
C ASP A 147 -0.60 15.59 8.27
N GLU A 148 -1.04 16.49 9.15
CA GLU A 148 -1.43 17.84 8.78
C GLU A 148 -0.33 18.56 7.98
N GLY A 149 -0.70 19.17 6.85
CA GLY A 149 0.23 19.85 5.97
C GLY A 149 1.05 18.95 5.03
N GLN A 150 0.80 17.64 5.02
CA GLN A 150 1.44 16.71 4.07
C GLN A 150 0.60 16.41 2.82
N ALA A 151 -0.57 17.01 2.63
CA ALA A 151 -1.50 16.69 1.54
C ALA A 151 -0.85 16.70 0.13
N ASP A 152 0.14 17.58 -0.10
CA ASP A 152 0.88 17.67 -1.37
C ASP A 152 1.99 16.62 -1.54
N LEU A 153 2.17 15.68 -0.59
CA LEU A 153 3.18 14.63 -0.62
C LEU A 153 2.61 13.27 -1.06
N GLY A 154 1.59 13.27 -1.94
CA GLY A 154 1.04 12.02 -2.44
C GLY A 154 1.64 11.57 -3.75
N THR A 155 1.11 10.47 -4.27
CA THR A 155 1.56 9.86 -5.51
C THR A 155 1.18 10.76 -6.69
N ASP A 156 2.16 11.07 -7.54
CA ASP A 156 1.91 11.74 -8.82
C ASP A 156 1.44 10.72 -9.84
N LEU A 157 0.42 11.09 -10.62
CA LEU A 157 -0.12 10.30 -11.71
C LEU A 157 0.14 11.03 -13.02
N TYR A 158 0.44 10.26 -14.06
CA TYR A 158 0.82 10.78 -15.36
C TYR A 158 -0.06 10.15 -16.44
N ALA A 159 -0.33 10.89 -17.52
CA ALA A 159 -1.03 10.38 -18.69
C ALA A 159 -0.13 9.44 -19.53
N ASP A 160 1.18 9.69 -19.48
CA ASP A 160 2.24 8.89 -20.08
C ASP A 160 3.55 9.11 -19.28
N HIS A 161 4.69 8.60 -19.74
CA HIS A 161 5.96 8.76 -19.02
C HIS A 161 6.40 10.23 -18.79
N GLU A 162 5.94 11.18 -19.63
CA GLU A 162 6.42 12.57 -19.65
C GLU A 162 5.35 13.58 -19.19
N THR A 163 4.07 13.21 -19.25
CA THR A 163 2.95 14.14 -19.05
C THR A 163 2.33 13.97 -17.66
N TRP A 164 2.76 14.81 -16.70
CA TRP A 164 2.12 14.89 -15.38
C TRP A 164 0.65 15.30 -15.50
N ALA A 165 -0.24 14.59 -14.80
CA ALA A 165 -1.69 14.82 -14.88
C ALA A 165 -2.27 15.33 -13.55
N GLU A 166 -2.03 14.60 -12.46
CA GLU A 166 -2.54 14.98 -11.15
C GLU A 166 -1.74 14.38 -10.00
N ARG A 167 -2.11 14.72 -8.78
CA ARG A 167 -1.57 14.15 -7.55
C ARG A 167 -2.67 13.63 -6.65
N ALA A 168 -2.48 12.43 -6.14
CA ALA A 168 -3.27 11.89 -5.05
C ALA A 168 -3.04 12.73 -3.78
N PRO A 169 -4.05 13.21 -3.05
CA PRO A 169 -3.80 13.85 -1.77
C PRO A 169 -3.24 12.84 -0.76
N PHE A 170 -2.16 13.19 -0.07
CA PHE A 170 -1.56 12.37 1.00
C PHE A 170 -2.14 12.77 2.35
N THR A 171 -3.35 12.31 2.61
CA THR A 171 -4.10 12.64 3.82
C THR A 171 -4.29 11.43 4.71
N TRP A 172 -4.51 11.68 5.99
CA TRP A 172 -4.68 10.66 7.03
C TRP A 172 -5.71 9.61 6.65
N ASN A 173 -5.33 8.33 6.77
CA ASN A 173 -6.20 7.16 6.62
C ASN A 173 -6.94 7.10 5.27
N THR A 174 -6.26 7.49 4.20
CA THR A 174 -6.76 7.42 2.81
C THR A 174 -5.90 6.49 1.97
N ALA A 175 -6.39 6.09 0.80
CA ALA A 175 -5.55 5.37 -0.15
C ALA A 175 -5.86 5.71 -1.61
N PHE A 176 -4.83 5.50 -2.42
CA PHE A 176 -4.91 5.45 -3.88
C PHE A 176 -4.75 4.00 -4.34
N ILE A 177 -5.65 3.54 -5.20
CA ILE A 177 -5.68 2.16 -5.69
C ILE A 177 -5.67 2.16 -7.22
N PHE A 178 -4.93 1.25 -7.83
CA PHE A 178 -5.01 0.94 -9.26
C PHE A 178 -4.67 -0.52 -9.54
N VAL A 179 -5.11 -1.02 -10.69
CA VAL A 179 -4.70 -2.32 -11.23
C VAL A 179 -3.56 -2.07 -12.21
N PRO A 180 -2.35 -2.63 -11.99
CA PRO A 180 -1.20 -2.41 -12.86
C PRO A 180 -1.47 -2.73 -14.35
N SER A 181 -0.95 -1.87 -15.22
CA SER A 181 -1.00 -1.96 -16.68
C SER A 181 0.13 -1.13 -17.31
N ASP A 182 0.26 -1.19 -18.63
CA ASP A 182 1.22 -0.42 -19.43
C ASP A 182 0.95 1.10 -19.47
N ASN A 183 -0.21 1.55 -18.99
CA ASN A 183 -0.59 2.97 -18.92
C ASN A 183 -0.81 3.50 -17.50
N THR A 184 -0.53 2.71 -16.46
CA THR A 184 -0.66 3.14 -15.05
C THR A 184 0.58 3.89 -14.55
N TRP A 185 0.94 4.98 -15.23
CA TRP A 185 2.13 5.77 -14.94
C TRP A 185 1.99 6.56 -13.63
N HIS A 186 2.89 6.31 -12.70
CA HIS A 186 2.91 6.97 -11.41
C HIS A 186 4.33 7.20 -10.90
N GLY A 187 4.47 8.11 -9.93
CA GLY A 187 5.77 8.50 -9.39
C GLY A 187 5.63 9.37 -8.15
N PHE A 188 6.74 10.01 -7.80
CA PHE A 188 6.80 11.01 -6.74
C PHE A 188 7.80 12.09 -7.14
N GLU A 189 7.31 13.25 -7.58
CA GLU A 189 8.15 14.39 -7.95
C GLU A 189 8.97 14.90 -6.75
N PRO A 190 10.19 15.43 -6.97
CA PRO A 190 11.01 15.99 -5.91
C PRO A 190 10.29 17.09 -5.13
N ARG A 191 10.11 16.86 -3.82
CA ARG A 191 9.43 17.80 -2.91
C ARG A 191 10.11 17.84 -1.56
N LYS A 192 9.97 18.97 -0.87
CA LYS A 192 10.44 19.11 0.51
C LYS A 192 9.52 18.32 1.45
N ILE A 193 10.04 17.21 1.95
CA ILE A 193 9.43 16.45 3.05
C ILE A 193 9.93 17.05 4.37
N LYS A 194 9.03 17.68 5.15
CA LYS A 194 9.35 18.36 6.42
C LYS A 194 9.44 17.39 7.60
N THR A 195 8.51 16.46 7.66
CA THR A 195 8.43 15.35 8.62
C THR A 195 8.32 14.04 7.83
N PRO A 196 8.81 12.90 8.34
CA PRO A 196 8.86 11.68 7.53
C PRO A 196 7.46 11.27 7.03
N ARG A 197 7.39 10.96 5.74
CA ARG A 197 6.18 10.53 5.02
C ARG A 197 6.02 9.02 5.20
N ARG A 198 4.93 8.59 5.86
CA ARG A 198 4.67 7.17 6.15
C ARG A 198 3.53 6.63 5.31
N SER A 199 3.79 5.53 4.60
CA SER A 199 2.77 4.87 3.79
C SER A 199 2.90 3.37 3.87
N VAL A 200 1.78 2.67 3.68
CA VAL A 200 1.76 1.22 3.52
C VAL A 200 1.38 0.93 2.06
N ILE A 201 2.23 0.19 1.37
CA ILE A 201 2.01 -0.21 -0.02
C ILE A 201 1.59 -1.67 -0.02
N ILE A 202 0.36 -1.92 -0.41
CA ILE A 202 -0.24 -3.25 -0.47
C ILE A 202 -0.28 -3.68 -1.93
N ASN A 203 0.36 -4.80 -2.23
CA ASN A 203 0.34 -5.42 -3.53
C ASN A 203 -0.17 -6.86 -3.43
N TYR A 204 -0.85 -7.31 -4.48
CA TYR A 204 -0.93 -8.74 -4.77
C TYR A 204 0.02 -9.06 -5.89
N VAL A 205 0.85 -10.07 -5.69
CA VAL A 205 1.90 -10.47 -6.65
C VAL A 205 1.72 -11.92 -7.09
N THR A 206 2.06 -12.22 -8.33
CA THR A 206 2.01 -13.59 -8.86
C THR A 206 3.10 -14.47 -8.23
N ASP A 207 3.04 -15.77 -8.48
CA ASP A 207 4.05 -16.73 -8.02
C ASP A 207 5.45 -16.49 -8.63
N GLU A 208 5.55 -15.66 -9.68
CA GLU A 208 6.83 -15.23 -10.26
C GLU A 208 7.60 -14.28 -9.33
N TRP A 209 6.98 -13.77 -8.27
CA TRP A 209 7.65 -12.95 -7.27
C TRP A 209 8.72 -13.74 -6.50
N ARG A 210 9.98 -13.39 -6.71
CA ARG A 210 11.14 -14.17 -6.21
C ARG A 210 11.47 -13.92 -4.75
N ALA A 211 11.26 -12.70 -4.25
CA ALA A 211 11.61 -12.30 -2.89
C ALA A 211 10.51 -12.73 -1.91
N ARG A 212 10.44 -14.04 -1.63
CA ARG A 212 9.38 -14.67 -0.82
C ARG A 212 9.37 -14.17 0.63
N GLU A 213 10.51 -13.73 1.14
CA GLU A 213 10.67 -13.10 2.45
C GLU A 213 9.92 -11.77 2.60
N GLN A 214 9.45 -11.17 1.48
CA GLN A 214 8.64 -9.95 1.49
C GLN A 214 7.13 -10.22 1.54
N LEU A 215 6.72 -11.49 1.45
CA LEU A 215 5.31 -11.89 1.45
C LEU A 215 4.82 -12.08 2.87
N ALA A 216 3.60 -11.61 3.15
CA ALA A 216 2.99 -11.77 4.46
C ALA A 216 2.76 -13.26 4.81
N PHE A 217 2.30 -14.03 3.81
CA PHE A 217 2.01 -15.46 3.94
C PHE A 217 2.60 -16.21 2.74
N PRO A 218 3.93 -16.49 2.74
CA PRO A 218 4.63 -16.99 1.56
C PRO A 218 4.23 -18.41 1.13
N ASN A 219 3.51 -19.16 1.97
CA ASN A 219 3.05 -20.52 1.66
C ASN A 219 1.53 -20.61 1.45
N ASP A 220 0.81 -19.49 1.59
CA ASP A 220 -0.65 -19.43 1.52
C ASP A 220 -1.08 -18.47 0.41
N PRO A 221 -1.06 -18.90 -0.86
CA PRO A 221 -1.60 -18.10 -1.95
C PRO A 221 -3.09 -17.83 -1.72
N ILE A 222 -3.58 -16.72 -2.27
CA ILE A 222 -4.99 -16.34 -2.26
C ILE A 222 -5.83 -17.42 -2.95
N ARG A 223 -6.97 -17.76 -2.31
CA ARG A 223 -7.97 -18.71 -2.79
C ARG A 223 -9.36 -18.10 -2.65
N LEU A 224 -10.07 -17.96 -3.76
CA LEU A 224 -11.44 -17.46 -3.90
C LEU A 224 -12.48 -18.59 -3.93
#